data_AF-A0A6N7W3G8-F1
#
_entry.id   AF-A0A6N7W3G8-F1
#
_cell.length_a   1.000
_cell.length_b   1.000
_cell.length_c   1.000
_cell.angle_alpha   90.00
_cell.angle_beta   90.00
_cell.angle_gamma   90.00
#
_symmetry.space_group_name_H-M   'P 1'
#
loop_
_entity.id
_entity.type
_entity.pdbx_description
1 polymer ?
#
loop_
_entity_poly.entity_id
_entity_poly.type
_entity_poly.pdbx_seq_one_letter_code
_entity_poly.pdbx_strand_id
1 'polypeptide(L)' 'MEPLKKAKTIGGADYVFLCNMSYRHVIAAHKLIMDEKGEVIFLSKENDSNGCIGTVDISYPSAPLCMIW' A
#
# COMPACT_ATOMS: atom_id res chain seq x y z
N MET A 1 4.72 -12.82 12.31
CA MET A 1 5.30 -13.99 11.61
C MET A 1 4.27 -15.01 11.13
N GLU A 2 3.10 -15.11 11.75
CA GLU A 2 2.03 -16.05 11.31
C GLU A 2 1.66 -15.90 9.82
N PRO A 3 1.35 -14.68 9.29
CA PRO A 3 0.86 -14.54 7.92
C PRO A 3 1.83 -15.04 6.85
N LEU A 4 3.14 -14.88 7.08
CA LEU A 4 4.18 -15.35 6.17
C LEU A 4 4.37 -16.87 6.24
N LYS A 5 4.13 -17.50 7.40
CA LYS A 5 4.12 -18.97 7.53
C LYS A 5 2.95 -19.55 6.73
N LYS A 6 1.76 -18.97 6.89
CA LYS A 6 0.57 -19.33 6.10
C LYS A 6 0.82 -19.16 4.60
N ALA A 7 1.39 -18.03 4.17
CA ALA A 7 1.75 -17.80 2.78
C ALA A 7 2.74 -18.86 2.26
N LYS A 8 3.76 -19.22 3.04
CA LYS A 8 4.71 -20.27 2.68
C LYS A 8 4.03 -21.63 2.47
N THR A 9 3.10 -22.00 3.35
CA THR A 9 2.36 -23.26 3.25
C THR A 9 1.46 -23.31 2.02
N ILE A 10 0.84 -22.18 1.64
CA ILE A 10 -0.11 -22.11 0.51
C ILE A 10 0.62 -22.02 -0.83
N GLY A 11 1.69 -21.22 -0.92
CA GLY A 11 2.29 -20.82 -2.20
C GLY A 11 3.81 -20.89 -2.27
N GLY A 12 4.49 -21.45 -1.27
CA GLY A 12 5.94 -21.63 -1.27
C GLY A 12 6.73 -20.31 -1.10
N ALA A 13 8.02 -20.37 -1.45
CA ALA A 13 8.95 -19.25 -1.22
C ALA A 13 8.66 -18.03 -2.11
N ASP A 14 8.30 -18.25 -3.38
CA ASP A 14 8.03 -17.16 -4.31
C ASP A 14 6.79 -16.37 -3.91
N TYR A 15 5.75 -17.04 -3.40
CA TYR A 15 4.56 -16.35 -2.89
C TYR A 15 4.88 -15.51 -1.64
N VAL A 16 5.72 -16.03 -0.74
CA VAL A 16 6.22 -15.25 0.42
C VAL A 16 7.01 -14.03 -0.04
N PHE A 17 7.83 -14.17 -1.08
CA PHE A 17 8.58 -13.06 -1.65
C PHE A 17 7.63 -11.98 -2.22
N LEU A 18 6.65 -12.38 -3.03
CA LEU A 18 5.64 -11.49 -3.59
C LEU A 18 4.86 -10.76 -2.50
N CYS A 19 4.37 -11.45 -1.46
CA CYS A 19 3.66 -10.79 -0.36
C CYS A 19 4.52 -9.72 0.34
N ASN A 20 5.80 -10.00 0.61
CA ASN A 20 6.71 -9.04 1.23
C ASN A 20 6.96 -7.83 0.32
N MET A 21 7.19 -8.07 -0.98
CA MET A 21 7.42 -7.01 -1.94
C MET A 21 6.18 -6.14 -2.14
N SER A 22 5.00 -6.72 -2.28
CA SER A 22 3.73 -5.99 -2.41
C SER A 22 3.44 -5.11 -1.19
N TYR A 23 3.71 -5.61 0.02
CA TYR A 23 3.54 -4.81 1.25
C TYR A 23 4.49 -3.60 1.29
N ARG A 24 5.72 -3.74 0.82
CA ARG A 24 6.66 -2.62 0.72
C ARG A 24 6.26 -1.65 -0.39
N HIS A 25 5.84 -2.19 -1.52
CA HIS A 25 5.48 -1.42 -2.70
C HIS A 25 4.26 -0.53 -2.43
N VAL A 26 3.23 -1.03 -1.75
CA VAL A 26 2.06 -0.20 -1.43
C VAL A 26 2.45 1.05 -0.64
N ILE A 27 3.34 0.94 0.36
CA ILE A 27 3.82 2.09 1.14
C ILE A 27 4.61 3.07 0.26
N ALA A 28 5.53 2.56 -0.58
CA ALA A 28 6.33 3.39 -1.50
C ALA A 28 5.48 4.11 -2.57
N ALA A 29 4.34 3.51 -2.93
CA ALA A 29 3.40 4.10 -3.88
C ALA A 29 2.54 5.22 -3.29
N HIS A 30 2.48 5.35 -1.96
CA HIS A 30 1.85 6.50 -1.33
C HIS A 30 2.81 7.70 -1.29
N LYS A 31 2.24 8.90 -1.17
CA LYS A 31 2.95 10.18 -1.13
C LYS A 31 2.52 10.98 0.08
N LEU A 32 3.49 11.63 0.70
CA LEU A 32 3.26 12.65 1.72
C LEU A 32 3.14 14.00 1.03
N ILE A 33 2.04 14.68 1.29
CA ILE A 33 1.80 16.05 0.86
C ILE A 33 1.42 16.88 2.08
N MET A 34 1.50 18.20 1.94
CA MET A 34 1.05 19.14 2.96
C MET A 34 -0.20 19.85 2.45
N ASP A 35 -1.22 19.96 3.29
CA ASP A 35 -2.43 20.70 2.95
C ASP A 35 -2.26 22.22 3.16
N GLU A 36 -3.31 22.98 2.88
CA GLU A 36 -3.32 24.45 3.01
C GLU A 36 -3.16 24.93 4.46
N LYS A 37 -3.38 24.06 5.44
CA LYS A 37 -3.25 24.35 6.88
C LYS A 37 -1.91 23.90 7.45
N GLY A 38 -1.07 23.25 6.66
CA GLY A 38 0.21 22.70 7.09
C GLY A 38 0.14 21.26 7.62
N GLU A 39 -1.01 20.59 7.49
CA GLU A 39 -1.17 19.21 7.93
C GLU A 39 -0.59 18.24 6.92
N VAL A 40 0.08 17.20 7.42
CA VAL A 40 0.65 16.15 6.58
C VAL A 40 -0.43 15.15 6.19
N ILE A 41 -0.64 14.98 4.89
CA ILE A 41 -1.58 14.00 4.34
C ILE A 41 -0.80 12.90 3.63
N PHE A 42 -1.16 11.65 3.91
CA PHE A 42 -0.61 10.47 3.26
C PHE A 42 -1.63 9.88 2.28
N LEU A 43 -1.37 9.99 0.98
CA LEU A 43 -2.31 9.58 -0.08
C LEU A 43 -1.71 8.54 -1.01
N SER A 44 -2.54 7.64 -1.50
CA SER A 44 -2.18 6.70 -2.56
C SER A 44 -1.93 7.42 -3.88
N LYS A 45 -1.08 6.86 -4.75
CA LYS A 45 -0.84 7.36 -6.12
C LYS A 45 -0.78 6.21 -7.12
N GLU A 46 -1.51 6.31 -8.23
CA GLU A 46 -1.45 5.33 -9.31
C GLU A 46 -0.16 5.53 -10.15
N ASN A 47 0.90 4.80 -9.81
CA ASN A 47 2.24 5.12 -10.32
C ASN A 47 2.38 5.01 -11.84
N ASP A 48 1.85 3.93 -12.43
CA ASP A 48 2.09 3.54 -13.83
C ASP A 48 0.85 3.78 -14.73
N SER A 49 -0.06 4.63 -14.29
CA SER A 49 -1.28 5.06 -15.01
C SER A 49 -1.20 6.58 -15.27
N ASN A 50 -2.30 7.33 -15.15
CA ASN A 50 -2.35 8.78 -15.30
C ASN A 50 -1.68 9.54 -14.13
N GLY A 51 -1.23 8.83 -13.09
CA GLY A 51 -0.52 9.44 -11.97
C GLY A 51 -1.42 10.14 -10.96
N CYS A 52 -2.72 9.87 -10.97
CA CYS A 52 -3.68 10.46 -10.04
C CYS A 52 -3.35 10.12 -8.57
N ILE A 53 -3.63 11.08 -7.68
CA ILE A 53 -3.45 10.93 -6.23
C ILE A 53 -4.83 10.77 -5.59
N GLY A 54 -4.94 9.87 -4.61
CA GLY A 54 -6.16 9.65 -3.86
C GLY A 54 -7.29 9.01 -4.67
N THR A 55 -6.97 8.18 -5.66
CA THR A 55 -8.00 7.47 -6.42
C THR A 55 -8.74 6.48 -5.51
N VAL A 56 -10.06 6.45 -5.63
CA VAL A 56 -10.93 5.71 -4.70
C VAL A 56 -10.73 4.19 -4.81
N ASP A 57 -10.47 3.70 -6.02
CA ASP A 57 -10.24 2.30 -6.35
C ASP A 57 -8.91 1.75 -5.84
N ILE A 58 -7.94 2.61 -5.52
CA ILE A 58 -6.69 2.24 -4.86
C ILE A 58 -6.78 2.46 -3.34
N SER A 59 -7.39 3.58 -2.94
CA SER A 59 -7.48 3.97 -1.52
C SER A 59 -8.41 3.08 -0.72
N TYR A 60 -9.51 2.61 -1.32
CA TYR A 60 -10.47 1.76 -0.61
C TYR A 60 -9.89 0.37 -0.26
N PRO A 61 -9.21 -0.36 -1.17
CA PRO A 61 -8.52 -1.61 -0.82
C PRO A 61 -7.34 -1.43 0.14
N SER A 62 -6.64 -0.29 0.10
CA SER A 62 -5.49 -0.03 0.98
C SER A 62 -5.86 0.54 2.34
N ALA A 63 -7.10 1.00 2.53
CA ALA A 63 -7.57 1.65 3.75
C ALA A 63 -7.25 0.86 5.03
N PRO A 64 -7.43 -0.48 5.12
CA PRO A 64 -7.10 -1.24 6.32
C PRO A 64 -5.61 -1.19 6.74
N LEU A 65 -4.72 -0.84 5.81
CA LEU A 65 -3.27 -0.77 6.04
C LEU A 65 -2.77 0.67 6.20
N CYS A 66 -3.35 1.62 5.47
CA CYS A 66 -2.78 2.95 5.29
C CYS A 66 -3.69 4.08 5.77
N MET A 67 -4.95 3.80 6.11
CA MET A 67 -5.92 4.79 6.60
C MET A 67 -6.30 4.41 8.02
N ILE A 68 -5.45 4.81 8.96
CA ILE A 68 -5.62 4.56 10.39
C ILE A 68 -6.23 5.82 10.99
N TRP A 69 -7.39 5.65 11.64
CA TRP A 69 -8.26 6.71 12.15
C TRP A 69 -7.58 7.66 13.14
#